data_AF-C0E1A0-F1
#
_entry.id   AF-C0E1A0-F1
#
_cell.length_a   1.000
_cell.length_b   1.000
_cell.length_c   1.000
_cell.angle_alpha   90.00
_cell.angle_beta   90.00
_cell.angle_gamma   90.00
#
_symmetry.space_group_name_H-M   'P 1'
#
loop_
_entity.id
_entity.type
_entity.pdbx_description
1 polymer ?
#
loop_
_entity_poly.entity_id
_entity_poly.type
_entity_poly.pdbx_seq_one_letter_code
_entity_poly.pdbx_strand_id
1 'polypeptide(L)'
;MTAKKKNRLAATLRSPAAQQPTPTPVKETLQSTKTSSKSRRTTIYLSDHTWRELKKATVDDGSNVSEVIEELVKKYLADRQTRTQK
;
A
#
# COMPACT_ATOMS: atom_id res chain seq x y z
N MET A 1 -2.27 -29.64 -40.42
CA MET A 1 -1.64 -29.78 -39.08
C MET A 1 -2.51 -29.04 -38.06
N THR A 2 -3.53 -29.68 -37.51
CA THR A 2 -4.47 -29.06 -36.54
C THR A 2 -3.82 -28.97 -35.16
N ALA A 3 -3.74 -27.75 -34.62
CA ALA A 3 -3.15 -27.47 -33.32
C ALA A 3 -3.94 -28.17 -32.21
N LYS A 4 -3.29 -29.12 -31.52
CA LYS A 4 -3.85 -29.89 -30.41
C LYS A 4 -4.20 -28.95 -29.25
N LYS A 5 -5.49 -28.76 -28.97
CA LYS A 5 -6.01 -27.90 -27.90
C LYS A 5 -5.50 -28.40 -26.55
N LYS A 6 -4.64 -27.62 -25.88
CA LYS A 6 -4.05 -27.97 -24.56
C LYS A 6 -5.17 -28.20 -23.54
N ASN A 7 -5.10 -29.33 -22.83
CA ASN A 7 -6.08 -29.77 -21.85
C ASN A 7 -6.14 -28.77 -20.67
N ARG A 8 -7.23 -28.00 -20.55
CA ARG A 8 -7.36 -26.89 -19.58
C ARG A 8 -7.47 -27.36 -18.12
N LEU A 9 -7.86 -28.62 -17.89
CA LEU A 9 -7.99 -29.21 -16.55
C LEU A 9 -6.64 -29.38 -15.84
N ALA A 10 -5.57 -29.67 -16.59
CA ALA A 10 -4.22 -29.75 -16.04
C ALA A 10 -3.68 -28.37 -15.62
N ALA A 11 -4.20 -27.28 -16.20
CA ALA A 11 -3.82 -25.91 -15.85
C ALA A 11 -4.57 -25.36 -14.62
N THR A 12 -5.71 -25.98 -14.23
CA THR A 12 -6.48 -25.59 -13.05
C THR A 12 -6.08 -26.35 -11.78
N LEU A 13 -5.47 -27.54 -11.94
CA LEU A 13 -4.90 -28.27 -10.82
C LEU A 13 -3.58 -27.61 -10.44
N ARG A 14 -3.61 -26.80 -9.38
CA ARG A 14 -2.40 -26.32 -8.70
C ARG A 14 -1.62 -27.57 -8.28
N SER A 15 -0.45 -27.82 -8.89
CA SER A 15 0.46 -28.86 -8.40
C SER A 15 0.63 -28.66 -6.90
N PRO A 16 0.45 -29.69 -6.06
CA PRO A 16 0.71 -29.55 -4.63
C PRO A 16 2.19 -29.21 -4.50
N ALA A 17 2.48 -27.94 -4.21
CA ALA A 17 3.82 -27.51 -3.91
C ALA A 17 4.31 -28.38 -2.75
N ALA A 18 5.45 -29.02 -2.95
CA ALA A 18 6.12 -29.77 -1.92
C ALA A 18 6.26 -28.89 -0.66
N GLN A 19 5.97 -29.50 0.49
CA GLN A 19 6.17 -29.01 1.85
C GLN A 19 5.17 -27.94 2.32
N GLN A 20 4.27 -28.37 3.22
CA GLN A 20 3.50 -27.48 4.09
C GLN A 20 4.49 -26.63 4.91
N PRO A 21 4.38 -25.29 4.89
CA PRO A 21 5.17 -24.46 5.79
C PRO A 21 4.79 -24.80 7.24
N THR A 22 5.78 -24.90 8.12
CA THR A 22 5.61 -25.11 9.56
C THR A 22 4.56 -24.12 10.11
N PRO A 23 3.57 -24.59 10.91
CA PRO A 23 2.51 -23.74 11.42
C PRO A 23 3.09 -22.65 12.32
N THR A 24 2.92 -21.39 11.92
CA THR A 24 3.37 -20.23 12.69
C THR A 24 2.52 -20.12 13.96
N PRO A 25 3.11 -19.98 15.15
CA PRO A 25 2.36 -19.84 16.39
C PRO A 25 1.53 -18.54 16.36
N VAL A 26 0.28 -18.63 16.85
CA VAL A 26 -0.70 -17.52 16.85
C VAL A 26 -0.17 -16.25 17.53
N LYS A 27 0.74 -16.40 18.50
CA LYS A 27 1.38 -15.27 19.17
C LYS A 27 2.22 -14.40 18.21
N GLU A 28 2.87 -15.01 17.21
CA GLU A 28 3.69 -14.29 16.22
C GLU A 28 2.84 -13.58 15.16
N THR A 29 1.66 -14.11 14.83
CA THR A 29 0.71 -13.44 13.91
C THR A 29 0.02 -12.25 14.56
N LEU A 30 -0.28 -12.34 15.86
CA LEU A 30 -0.89 -11.24 16.63
C LEU A 30 0.12 -10.13 17.00
N GLN A 31 1.41 -10.45 17.06
CA GLN A 31 2.50 -9.50 17.30
C GLN A 31 3.06 -8.87 16.02
N SER A 32 2.43 -9.08 14.86
CA SER A 32 2.66 -8.26 13.67
C SER A 32 2.09 -6.84 13.83
N THR A 33 2.20 -6.29 15.04
CA THR A 33 2.16 -4.88 15.34
C THR A 33 3.42 -4.22 14.78
N LYS A 34 3.49 -4.09 13.45
CA LYS A 34 3.85 -2.77 12.94
C LYS A 34 2.71 -1.89 13.42
N THR A 35 2.93 -1.22 14.54
CA THR A 35 2.07 -0.14 15.01
C THR A 35 1.98 0.86 13.87
N SER A 36 1.00 0.68 12.99
CA SER A 36 0.67 1.65 11.96
C SER A 36 0.19 2.87 12.73
N SER A 37 1.11 3.80 12.99
CA SER A 37 0.84 5.07 13.66
C SER A 37 -0.25 5.89 12.97
N LYS A 38 -0.63 5.51 11.75
CA LYS A 38 -1.75 6.05 10.98
C LYS A 38 -3.05 5.36 11.43
N SER A 39 -3.68 5.91 12.47
CA SER A 39 -4.89 5.35 13.09
C SER A 39 -6.21 5.77 12.42
N ARG A 40 -6.23 6.88 11.67
CA ARG A 40 -7.47 7.47 11.12
C ARG A 40 -7.36 7.64 9.61
N ARG A 41 -8.40 7.22 8.89
CA ARG A 41 -8.58 7.49 7.46
C ARG A 41 -9.52 8.69 7.30
N THR A 42 -9.12 9.63 6.45
CA THR A 42 -9.89 10.83 6.15
C THR A 42 -10.09 10.94 4.64
N THR A 43 -11.31 11.21 4.22
CA THR A 43 -11.62 11.54 2.83
C THR A 43 -11.40 13.02 2.62
N ILE A 44 -10.64 13.39 1.59
CA ILE A 44 -10.41 14.77 1.17
C ILE A 44 -10.82 14.94 -0.29
N TYR A 45 -11.25 16.14 -0.64
CA TYR A 45 -11.53 16.51 -2.02
C TYR A 45 -10.28 17.15 -2.63
N LEU A 46 -9.87 16.64 -3.78
CA LEU A 46 -8.79 17.16 -4.61
C LEU A 46 -9.29 17.30 -6.04
N SER A 47 -8.68 18.18 -6.83
CA SER A 47 -8.96 18.20 -8.26
C SER A 47 -8.46 16.91 -8.92
N ASP A 48 -9.11 16.49 -10.01
CA ASP A 48 -8.70 15.29 -10.77
C ASP A 48 -7.26 15.40 -11.26
N HIS A 49 -6.84 16.59 -11.68
CA HIS A 49 -5.47 16.86 -12.11
C HIS A 49 -4.48 16.65 -10.95
N THR A 50 -4.74 17.26 -9.80
CA THR A 50 -3.89 17.13 -8.60
C THR A 50 -3.76 15.68 -8.16
N TRP A 51 -4.86 14.92 -8.18
CA TRP A 51 -4.84 13.51 -7.79
C TRP A 51 -4.00 12.63 -8.73
N ARG A 52 -4.05 12.90 -10.03
CA ARG A 52 -3.25 12.19 -11.03
C ARG A 52 -1.76 12.46 -10.86
N GLU A 53 -1.39 13.73 -10.75
CA GLU A 53 0.01 14.13 -10.57
C GLU A 53 0.57 13.61 -9.25
N LEU A 54 -0.20 13.67 -8.16
CA LEU A 54 0.21 13.13 -6.87
C LEU A 54 0.47 11.62 -6.95
N LYS A 55 -0.41 10.87 -7.61
CA LYS A 55 -0.20 9.42 -7.82
C LYS A 55 1.05 9.14 -8.63
N LYS A 56 1.26 9.89 -9.71
CA LYS A 56 2.44 9.72 -10.56
C LYS A 56 3.72 9.93 -9.75
N ALA A 57 3.81 11.05 -9.02
CA ALA A 57 4.94 11.34 -8.15
C ALA A 57 5.18 10.22 -7.11
N THR A 58 4.12 9.71 -6.49
CA THR A 58 4.27 8.63 -5.48
C THR A 58 4.78 7.31 -6.08
N VAL A 59 4.44 7.03 -7.34
CA VAL A 59 4.96 5.85 -8.05
C VAL A 59 6.44 6.04 -8.37
N ASP A 60 6.83 7.23 -8.84
CA ASP A 60 8.21 7.56 -9.18
C ASP A 60 9.12 7.52 -7.92
N ASP A 61 8.62 8.00 -6.78
CA ASP A 61 9.33 8.05 -5.51
C ASP A 61 9.30 6.72 -4.73
N GLY A 62 8.55 5.71 -5.20
CA GLY A 62 8.32 4.46 -4.48
C GLY A 62 7.65 4.65 -3.12
N SER A 63 6.93 5.75 -2.93
CA SER A 63 6.30 6.17 -1.68
C SER A 63 4.78 5.96 -1.71
N ASN A 64 4.13 6.08 -0.55
CA ASN A 64 2.68 6.03 -0.49
C ASN A 64 2.08 7.45 -0.50
N VAL A 65 1.00 7.65 -1.24
CA VAL A 65 0.17 8.87 -1.22
C VAL A 65 -0.13 9.33 0.22
N SER A 66 -0.45 8.40 1.13
CA SER A 66 -0.73 8.75 2.52
C SER A 66 0.49 9.29 3.27
N GLU A 67 1.71 8.89 2.89
CA GLU A 67 2.95 9.38 3.49
C GLU A 67 3.27 10.78 2.98
N VAL A 68 3.15 10.99 1.67
CA VAL A 68 3.35 12.30 1.05
C VAL A 68 2.38 13.34 1.63
N ILE A 69 1.10 12.98 1.78
CA ILE A 69 0.10 13.88 2.37
C ILE A 69 0.45 14.19 3.84
N GLU A 70 0.85 13.19 4.61
CA GLU A 70 1.22 13.39 6.02
C GLU A 70 2.41 14.34 6.18
N GLU A 71 3.44 14.19 5.34
CA GLU A 71 4.60 15.09 5.33
C GLU A 71 4.23 16.53 4.94
N LEU A 72 3.40 16.70 3.91
CA LEU A 72 2.89 18.01 3.50
C LEU A 72 2.10 18.69 4.62
N VAL A 73 1.25 17.95 5.32
CA VAL A 73 0.47 18.47 6.46
C VAL A 73 1.39 18.86 7.62
N LYS A 74 2.38 18.02 7.97
CA LYS A 74 3.36 18.34 9.02
C LYS A 74 4.12 19.63 8.71
N LYS A 75 4.60 19.77 7.48
CA LYS A 75 5.30 20.98 7.03
C LYS A 75 4.41 22.22 7.13
N TYR A 76 3.18 22.12 6.63
CA TYR A 76 2.21 23.21 6.73
C TYR A 76 1.93 23.64 8.18
N LEU A 77 1.77 22.68 9.11
CA LEU A 77 1.53 22.98 10.52
C LEU A 77 2.75 23.62 11.20
N ALA A 78 3.97 23.17 10.88
CA ALA A 78 5.20 23.78 11.39
C ALA A 78 5.36 25.22 10.89
N ASP A 79 5.15 25.46 9.60
CA ASP A 79 5.22 26.79 9.00
C ASP A 79 4.15 27.73 9.58
N ARG A 80 2.98 27.21 9.94
CA ARG A 80 1.93 27.99 10.61
C ARG A 80 2.34 28.39 12.03
N GLN A 81 2.92 27.48 12.80
CA GLN A 81 3.36 27.76 14.17
C GLN A 81 4.41 28.88 14.21
N THR A 82 5.36 28.87 13.28
CA THR A 82 6.40 29.92 13.19
C THR A 82 5.84 31.29 12.81
N ARG A 83 4.78 31.35 11.99
CA ARG A 83 4.10 32.60 11.64
C ARG A 83 3.28 33.20 12.78
N THR A 84 2.64 32.36 13.60
CA THR A 84 1.81 32.82 14.73
C THR A 84 2.64 33.29 15.92
N GLN A 85 3.92 32.90 16.01
CA GLN A 85 4.84 33.26 17.08
C GLN A 85 5.64 34.56 16.78
N LYS A 86 5.42 35.19 15.61
CA LYS A 86 5.95 36.50 15.24
C LYS A 86 4.87 37.56 15.37
#